data_AF-A0AAD3CM45-F1
#
_entry.id   AF-A0AAD3CM45-F1
#
_cell.length_a   1.000
_cell.length_b   1.000
_cell.length_c   1.000
_cell.angle_alpha   90.00
_cell.angle_beta   90.00
_cell.angle_gamma   90.00
#
_symmetry.space_group_name_H-M   'P 1'
#
loop_
_entity.id
_entity.type
_entity.pdbx_description
1 polymer ?
#
loop_
_entity_poly.entity_id
_entity_poly.type
_entity_poly.pdbx_seq_one_letter_code
_entity_poly.pdbx_strand_id
1 'polypeptide(L)'
;MPTLLTDPRSGGVKKKSGVNVLPIIAETWSQVRDDSNNEITYILATYVEGSKTDITLLSKGNGGICAASQNFPDDQPIFGGTKLTSGRFASFVYSGDKVGVMSKGRASMHKNGVLNVFEGCDLEIEVWPNMKEEDIGLSKDEALSNQSVATCTLNHLTTKIGTVNIEEAQTPKIEKEDTQQDPMEKEMKEMVSLDSSGFIPYERLKTLSDTSSIGIDPTKKELALTDEEFDQVFKMTKESFLSLPTWKKNRLKKDAMLF
;
A
#
# COMPACT_ATOMS: atom_id res chain seq x y z
N MET A 1 44.64 -4.08 24.98
CA MET A 1 43.40 -3.40 24.54
C MET A 1 42.32 -3.66 25.57
N PRO A 2 41.78 -2.65 26.27
CA PRO A 2 40.64 -2.84 27.16
C PRO A 2 39.34 -2.96 26.34
N THR A 3 38.63 -4.07 26.48
CA THR A 3 37.28 -4.25 25.91
C THR A 3 36.29 -3.42 26.72
N LEU A 4 35.67 -2.42 26.09
CA LEU A 4 34.64 -1.60 26.71
C LEU A 4 33.36 -2.44 26.93
N LEU A 5 33.10 -2.82 28.18
CA LEU A 5 31.77 -3.27 28.59
C LEU A 5 30.81 -2.09 28.46
N THR A 6 29.93 -2.13 27.45
CA THR A 6 28.80 -1.21 27.37
C THR A 6 27.70 -1.69 28.31
N ASP A 7 27.29 -0.83 29.24
CA ASP A 7 26.22 -1.11 30.20
C ASP A 7 24.93 -1.56 29.46
N PRO A 8 24.36 -2.75 29.75
CA PRO A 8 23.15 -3.24 29.09
C PRO A 8 21.90 -2.38 29.36
N ARG A 9 21.93 -1.48 30.35
CA ARG A 9 20.88 -0.48 30.60
C ARG A 9 21.11 0.83 29.83
N SER A 10 22.32 1.08 29.35
CA SER A 10 22.64 2.22 28.48
C SER A 10 22.20 1.95 27.05
N GLY A 11 20.95 2.32 26.71
CA GLY A 11 20.44 2.31 25.33
C GLY A 11 21.44 2.95 24.38
N GLY A 12 22.05 2.13 23.51
CA GLY A 12 23.33 2.46 22.86
C GLY A 12 23.34 3.77 22.08
N VAL A 13 24.50 4.44 22.06
CA VAL A 13 24.70 5.72 21.38
C VAL A 13 24.11 5.68 19.97
N LYS A 14 23.11 6.52 19.72
CA LYS A 14 22.41 6.62 18.42
C LYS A 14 23.42 7.03 17.35
N LYS A 15 23.92 6.06 16.59
CA LYS A 15 24.79 6.30 15.44
C LYS A 15 24.02 7.15 14.42
N LYS A 16 24.66 8.20 13.90
CA LYS A 16 24.17 8.87 12.68
C LYS A 16 24.11 7.85 11.54
N SER A 17 23.20 8.04 10.59
CA SER A 17 22.94 7.12 9.48
C SER A 17 24.09 6.93 8.49
N GLY A 18 25.20 7.68 8.62
CA GLY A 18 26.39 7.57 7.77
C GLY A 18 26.26 8.21 6.38
N VAL A 19 25.06 8.68 6.04
CA VAL A 19 24.77 9.43 4.81
C VAL A 19 25.19 10.89 4.94
N ASN A 20 25.64 11.48 3.84
CA ASN A 20 25.95 12.89 3.67
C ASN A 20 25.03 13.46 2.58
N VAL A 21 24.09 14.33 2.96
CA VAL A 21 23.14 14.94 2.03
C VAL A 21 23.68 16.34 1.67
N LEU A 22 23.95 16.59 0.38
CA LEU A 22 24.52 17.88 -0.02
C LEU A 22 23.50 19.02 0.16
N PRO A 23 23.94 20.24 0.57
CA PRO A 23 23.05 21.35 0.95
C PRO A 23 22.12 21.80 -0.18
N ILE A 24 22.52 21.61 -1.44
CA ILE A 24 21.69 21.86 -2.64
C ILE A 24 20.31 21.18 -2.56
N ILE A 25 20.18 20.04 -1.88
CA ILE A 25 18.91 19.33 -1.68
C ILE A 25 18.00 20.09 -0.71
N ALA A 26 18.55 20.66 0.37
CA ALA A 26 17.79 21.49 1.30
C ALA A 26 17.40 22.86 0.68
N GLU A 27 18.31 23.45 -0.09
CA GLU A 27 18.07 24.70 -0.84
C GLU A 27 16.94 24.52 -1.87
N THR A 28 16.96 23.41 -2.62
CA THR A 28 15.91 23.11 -3.61
C THR A 28 14.62 22.59 -3.00
N TRP A 29 14.65 21.94 -1.84
CA TRP A 29 13.44 21.61 -1.08
C TRP A 29 12.75 22.86 -0.51
N SER A 30 13.54 23.85 -0.06
CA SER A 30 13.00 25.15 0.37
C SER A 30 12.23 25.82 -0.78
N GLN A 31 12.79 25.81 -1.99
CA GLN A 31 12.14 26.34 -3.20
C GLN A 31 10.82 25.62 -3.58
N VAL A 32 10.63 24.35 -3.18
CA VAL A 32 9.36 23.60 -3.36
C VAL A 32 8.33 23.99 -2.29
N ARG A 33 8.79 24.37 -1.10
CA ARG A 33 7.94 24.80 0.03
C ARG A 33 7.56 26.28 -0.02
N ASP A 34 8.30 27.11 -0.73
CA ASP A 34 7.96 28.51 -0.98
C ASP A 34 6.70 28.63 -1.86
N ASP A 35 5.53 28.88 -1.28
CA ASP A 35 4.24 28.98 -2.00
C ASP A 35 4.20 30.06 -3.11
N SER A 36 5.15 31.00 -3.10
CA SER A 36 5.32 31.99 -4.16
C SER A 36 5.96 31.41 -5.44
N ASN A 37 6.62 30.26 -5.34
CA ASN A 37 7.28 29.58 -6.45
C ASN A 37 6.47 28.37 -6.92
N ASN A 38 6.04 28.39 -8.18
CA ASN A 38 5.31 27.29 -8.81
C ASN A 38 6.09 26.65 -9.97
N GLU A 39 7.38 26.99 -10.13
CA GLU A 39 8.28 26.40 -11.14
C GLU A 39 8.81 25.03 -10.70
N ILE A 40 8.90 24.79 -9.39
CA ILE A 40 9.49 23.59 -8.79
C ILE A 40 8.47 22.95 -7.84
N THR A 41 7.82 21.89 -8.31
CA THR A 41 6.84 21.09 -7.54
C THR A 41 7.44 19.81 -6.98
N TYR A 42 8.46 19.26 -7.62
CA TYR A 42 9.13 18.03 -7.22
C TYR A 42 10.65 18.16 -7.22
N ILE A 43 11.28 17.33 -6.39
CA ILE A 43 12.72 17.10 -6.32
C ILE A 43 13.00 15.60 -6.38
N LEU A 44 14.00 15.18 -7.17
CA LEU A 44 14.59 13.85 -7.13
C LEU A 44 16.05 13.95 -6.74
N ALA A 45 16.49 13.08 -5.84
CA ALA A 45 17.86 12.99 -5.35
C ALA A 45 18.36 11.54 -5.42
N THR A 46 19.64 11.37 -5.76
CA THR A 46 20.29 10.05 -5.87
C THR A 46 21.75 10.12 -5.40
N TYR A 47 22.44 8.99 -5.37
CA TYR A 47 23.84 8.93 -4.96
C TYR A 47 24.75 9.60 -5.99
N VAL A 48 25.79 10.30 -5.52
CA VAL A 48 26.85 10.82 -6.41
C VAL A 48 27.55 9.65 -7.11
N GLU A 49 27.80 9.76 -8.41
CA GLU A 49 28.55 8.74 -9.15
C GLU A 49 29.91 8.46 -8.48
N GLY A 50 30.18 7.18 -8.21
CA GLY A 50 31.37 6.74 -7.48
C GLY A 50 31.26 6.79 -5.94
N SER A 51 30.37 7.62 -5.37
CA SER A 51 30.09 7.59 -3.93
C SER A 51 29.04 6.53 -3.55
N LYS A 52 29.00 6.22 -2.25
CA LYS A 52 28.01 5.33 -1.62
C LYS A 52 27.36 5.98 -0.38
N THR A 53 27.76 7.20 -0.04
CA THR A 53 27.33 7.95 1.15
C THR A 53 26.83 9.34 0.82
N ASP A 54 27.34 9.95 -0.25
CA ASP A 54 26.97 11.31 -0.67
C ASP A 54 25.75 11.27 -1.59
N ILE A 55 24.80 12.17 -1.34
CA ILE A 55 23.55 12.29 -2.11
C ILE A 55 23.46 13.67 -2.75
N THR A 56 23.20 13.67 -4.06
CA THR A 56 23.05 14.83 -4.95
C THR A 56 21.62 14.97 -5.46
N LEU A 57 21.28 16.19 -5.87
CA LEU A 57 20.14 16.44 -6.76
C LEU A 57 20.33 15.65 -8.07
N LEU A 58 19.32 14.90 -8.49
CA LEU A 58 19.23 14.25 -9.80
C LEU A 58 18.47 15.15 -10.78
N SER A 59 17.28 15.60 -10.40
CA SER A 59 16.44 16.49 -11.20
C SER A 59 15.41 17.22 -10.33
N LYS A 60 14.81 18.29 -10.87
CA LYS A 60 13.73 19.06 -10.23
C LYS A 60 12.84 19.68 -11.31
N GLY A 61 11.57 19.95 -11.02
CA GLY A 61 10.68 20.59 -12.00
C GLY A 61 9.21 20.69 -11.60
N ASN A 62 8.39 21.08 -12.57
CA ASN A 62 6.94 21.19 -12.46
C ASN A 62 6.23 19.89 -12.92
N GLY A 63 5.00 19.65 -12.48
CA GLY A 63 4.19 18.47 -12.83
C GLY A 63 4.08 17.40 -11.73
N GLY A 64 4.51 17.71 -10.49
CA GLY A 64 4.33 16.89 -9.30
C GLY A 64 4.82 15.45 -9.44
N ILE A 65 4.09 14.50 -8.83
CA ILE A 65 4.45 13.07 -8.89
C ILE A 65 4.42 12.50 -10.31
N CYS A 66 3.54 13.00 -11.18
CA CYS A 66 3.40 12.50 -12.56
C CYS A 66 4.68 12.73 -13.35
N ALA A 67 5.15 13.99 -13.42
CA ALA A 67 6.40 14.34 -14.09
C ALA A 67 7.65 13.77 -13.37
N ALA A 68 7.61 13.63 -12.04
CA ALA A 68 8.67 12.93 -11.31
C ALA A 68 8.79 11.45 -11.74
N SER A 69 7.65 10.73 -11.85
CA SER A 69 7.61 9.29 -12.13
C SER A 69 8.09 8.90 -13.53
N GLN A 70 8.08 9.84 -14.48
CA GLN A 70 8.66 9.65 -15.82
C GLN A 70 10.19 9.77 -15.82
N ASN A 71 10.76 10.41 -14.79
CA ASN A 71 12.19 10.68 -14.64
C ASN A 71 12.89 9.71 -13.65
N PHE A 72 12.31 8.54 -13.40
CA PHE A 72 12.86 7.52 -12.50
C PHE A 72 13.87 6.60 -13.24
N PRO A 73 15.19 6.68 -13.00
CA PRO A 73 16.13 5.64 -13.44
C PRO A 73 15.89 4.28 -12.77
N ASP A 74 16.01 3.21 -13.56
CA ASP A 74 15.94 1.82 -13.07
C ASP A 74 17.20 1.38 -12.28
N ASP A 75 18.35 2.00 -12.59
CA ASP A 75 19.68 1.51 -12.19
C ASP A 75 20.18 2.06 -10.85
N GLN A 76 19.52 3.10 -10.32
CA GLN A 76 19.86 3.73 -9.05
C GLN A 76 18.64 3.92 -8.14
N PRO A 77 18.77 3.82 -6.80
CA PRO A 77 17.71 4.17 -5.88
C PRO A 77 17.56 5.69 -5.79
N ILE A 78 16.31 6.16 -5.64
CA ILE A 78 15.95 7.59 -5.67
C ILE A 78 15.25 7.94 -4.36
N PHE A 79 15.57 9.10 -3.81
CA PHE A 79 14.81 9.76 -2.75
C PHE A 79 14.13 10.99 -3.34
N GLY A 80 12.83 11.16 -3.13
CA GLY A 80 12.09 12.26 -3.71
C GLY A 80 11.16 12.95 -2.74
N GLY A 81 10.83 14.19 -3.09
CA GLY A 81 9.81 14.99 -2.43
C GLY A 81 8.93 15.66 -3.49
N THR A 82 7.64 15.76 -3.24
CA THR A 82 6.69 16.47 -4.10
C THR A 82 5.69 17.26 -3.27
N LYS A 83 5.35 18.45 -3.76
CA LYS A 83 4.10 19.12 -3.42
C LYS A 83 2.95 18.39 -4.13
N LEU A 84 1.82 18.24 -3.45
CA LEU A 84 0.57 17.72 -4.02
C LEU A 84 -0.32 18.90 -4.43
N THR A 85 -1.26 18.64 -5.34
CA THR A 85 -2.36 19.56 -5.68
C THR A 85 -3.24 19.88 -4.46
N SER A 86 -3.25 18.99 -3.46
CA SER A 86 -3.86 19.22 -2.14
C SER A 86 -3.11 20.22 -1.22
N GLY A 87 -1.98 20.78 -1.67
CA GLY A 87 -1.13 21.68 -0.87
C GLY A 87 -0.25 20.99 0.18
N ARG A 88 -0.42 19.68 0.39
CA ARG A 88 0.43 18.87 1.28
C ARG A 88 1.78 18.56 0.64
N PHE A 89 2.78 18.32 1.46
CA PHE A 89 4.09 17.82 1.02
C PHE A 89 4.20 16.33 1.33
N ALA A 90 4.65 15.55 0.35
CA ALA A 90 4.92 14.13 0.51
C ALA A 90 6.35 13.79 0.09
N SER A 91 6.91 12.78 0.76
CA SER A 91 8.18 12.17 0.39
C SER A 91 7.99 10.75 -0.10
N PHE A 92 8.96 10.25 -0.87
CA PHE A 92 8.94 8.89 -1.39
C PHE A 92 10.36 8.35 -1.60
N VAL A 93 10.48 7.03 -1.65
CA VAL A 93 11.73 6.34 -2.01
C VAL A 93 11.43 5.34 -3.11
N TYR A 94 12.11 5.48 -4.24
CA TYR A 94 12.04 4.53 -5.36
C TYR A 94 13.31 3.67 -5.41
N SER A 95 13.19 2.44 -5.93
CA SER A 95 14.32 1.52 -6.11
C SER A 95 13.99 0.53 -7.22
N GLY A 96 14.29 0.93 -8.46
CA GLY A 96 14.02 0.16 -9.67
C GLY A 96 14.62 -1.25 -9.67
N ASP A 97 14.12 -2.11 -10.54
CA ASP A 97 14.40 -3.55 -10.46
C ASP A 97 15.81 -3.94 -10.91
N LYS A 98 16.50 -3.07 -11.64
CA LYS A 98 17.93 -3.22 -11.98
C LYS A 98 18.86 -2.86 -10.82
N VAL A 99 18.39 -2.10 -9.81
CA VAL A 99 19.20 -1.75 -8.62
C VAL A 99 19.60 -3.00 -7.84
N GLY A 100 20.89 -3.33 -7.84
CA GLY A 100 21.42 -4.47 -7.09
C GLY A 100 21.10 -4.42 -5.58
N VAL A 101 20.82 -5.58 -4.99
CA VAL A 101 20.29 -5.75 -3.61
C VAL A 101 21.07 -4.97 -2.55
N MET A 102 22.41 -4.94 -2.63
CA MET A 102 23.25 -4.18 -1.68
C MET A 102 23.02 -2.66 -1.73
N SER A 103 22.58 -2.13 -2.87
CA SER A 103 22.25 -0.70 -3.03
C SER A 103 20.83 -0.41 -2.53
N LYS A 104 19.84 -1.28 -2.81
CA LYS A 104 18.49 -1.19 -2.20
C LYS A 104 18.58 -1.24 -0.66
N GLY A 105 19.38 -2.15 -0.11
CA GLY A 105 19.63 -2.26 1.33
C GLY A 105 20.29 -1.01 1.93
N ARG A 106 21.27 -0.40 1.24
CA ARG A 106 21.88 0.87 1.68
C ARG A 106 20.90 2.04 1.60
N ALA A 107 20.07 2.10 0.55
CA ALA A 107 19.04 3.12 0.42
C ALA A 107 18.02 3.05 1.57
N SER A 108 17.62 1.84 1.98
CA SER A 108 16.79 1.62 3.18
C SER A 108 17.46 2.12 4.47
N MET A 109 18.76 1.87 4.67
CA MET A 109 19.51 2.38 5.84
C MET A 109 19.67 3.90 5.83
N HIS A 110 19.86 4.51 4.66
CA HIS A 110 20.08 5.94 4.51
C HIS A 110 18.77 6.75 4.46
N LYS A 111 17.64 6.16 4.06
CA LYS A 111 16.30 6.76 3.91
C LYS A 111 16.03 7.85 4.95
N ASN A 112 16.01 7.51 6.24
CA ASN A 112 15.64 8.45 7.30
C ASN A 112 16.62 9.63 7.40
N GLY A 113 17.89 9.47 7.01
CA GLY A 113 18.83 10.57 6.92
C GLY A 113 18.57 11.54 5.76
N VAL A 114 17.92 11.07 4.68
CA VAL A 114 17.49 11.92 3.55
C VAL A 114 16.13 12.55 3.84
N LEU A 115 15.17 11.77 4.34
CA LEU A 115 13.82 12.26 4.65
C LEU A 115 13.82 13.32 5.76
N ASN A 116 14.78 13.28 6.69
CA ASN A 116 14.98 14.35 7.67
C ASN A 116 15.39 15.71 7.04
N VAL A 117 15.87 15.74 5.79
CA VAL A 117 16.14 16.99 5.05
C VAL A 117 14.88 17.49 4.32
N PHE A 118 13.94 16.58 4.02
CA PHE A 118 12.60 16.93 3.53
C PHE A 118 11.66 17.33 4.68
N GLU A 119 12.10 18.33 5.47
CA GLU A 119 11.32 18.86 6.59
C GLU A 119 9.95 19.37 6.11
N GLY A 120 8.88 18.98 6.82
CA GLY A 120 7.50 19.37 6.51
C GLY A 120 6.71 18.38 5.64
N CYS A 121 7.25 17.21 5.32
CA CYS A 121 6.47 16.14 4.68
C CYS A 121 5.47 15.50 5.65
N ASP A 122 4.16 15.57 5.33
CA ASP A 122 3.07 14.97 6.12
C ASP A 122 2.81 13.49 5.77
N LEU A 123 3.41 13.00 4.70
CA LEU A 123 3.09 11.72 4.08
C LEU A 123 4.33 11.07 3.47
N GLU A 124 4.43 9.75 3.59
CA GLU A 124 5.29 8.94 2.73
C GLU A 124 4.41 8.16 1.74
N ILE A 125 4.82 8.14 0.47
CA ILE A 125 4.09 7.49 -0.62
C ILE A 125 4.96 6.39 -1.24
N GLU A 126 4.38 5.22 -1.48
CA GLU A 126 4.99 4.20 -2.34
C GLU A 126 4.75 4.56 -3.82
N VAL A 127 5.81 4.60 -4.62
CA VAL A 127 5.76 5.13 -5.99
C VAL A 127 6.28 4.14 -7.02
N TRP A 128 5.76 4.24 -8.24
CA TRP A 128 6.18 3.46 -9.40
C TRP A 128 6.27 4.34 -10.66
N PRO A 129 6.93 3.89 -11.74
CA PRO A 129 7.02 4.66 -12.98
C PRO A 129 5.63 4.89 -13.60
N ASN A 130 5.38 6.10 -14.09
CA ASN A 130 4.10 6.55 -14.68
C ASN A 130 2.88 6.53 -13.73
N MET A 131 3.12 6.75 -12.43
CA MET A 131 2.07 6.91 -11.41
C MET A 131 1.36 8.27 -11.52
N LYS A 132 0.04 8.32 -11.27
CA LYS A 132 -0.73 9.57 -11.15
C LYS A 132 -0.89 10.02 -9.70
N GLU A 133 -1.28 11.28 -9.50
CA GLU A 133 -1.71 11.77 -8.17
C GLU A 133 -3.00 11.09 -7.67
N GLU A 134 -3.87 10.63 -8.59
CA GLU A 134 -5.08 9.83 -8.32
C GLU A 134 -4.77 8.47 -7.66
N ASP A 135 -3.60 7.89 -7.92
CA ASP A 135 -3.22 6.56 -7.42
C ASP A 135 -2.62 6.60 -6.00
N ILE A 136 -2.47 7.78 -5.39
CA ILE A 136 -1.79 7.94 -4.09
C ILE A 136 -2.57 7.25 -2.97
N GLY A 137 -1.93 6.24 -2.37
CA GLY A 137 -2.52 5.43 -1.29
C GLY A 137 -3.13 4.12 -1.76
N LEU A 138 -3.18 3.86 -3.07
CA LEU A 138 -3.41 2.52 -3.62
C LEU A 138 -2.09 1.75 -3.70
N SER A 139 -2.17 0.42 -3.67
CA SER A 139 -1.05 -0.42 -4.09
C SER A 139 -0.88 -0.39 -5.62
N LYS A 140 0.34 -0.70 -6.08
CA LYS A 140 0.66 -0.81 -7.51
C LYS A 140 -0.28 -1.75 -8.28
N ASP A 141 -0.69 -2.85 -7.64
CA ASP A 141 -1.54 -3.87 -8.27
C ASP A 141 -3.01 -3.39 -8.40
N GLU A 142 -3.52 -2.66 -7.40
CA GLU A 142 -4.84 -2.01 -7.48
C GLU A 142 -4.88 -0.95 -8.59
N ALA A 143 -3.85 -0.10 -8.67
CA ALA A 143 -3.74 0.93 -9.71
C ALA A 143 -3.68 0.33 -11.12
N LEU A 144 -2.92 -0.75 -11.32
CA LEU A 144 -2.89 -1.50 -12.59
C LEU A 144 -4.27 -2.09 -12.95
N SER A 145 -5.03 -2.60 -11.96
CA SER A 145 -6.37 -3.13 -12.20
C SER A 145 -7.37 -2.03 -12.61
N ASN A 146 -7.27 -0.83 -12.02
CA ASN A 146 -8.12 0.31 -12.31
C ASN A 146 -7.90 0.87 -13.73
N GLN A 147 -6.67 0.85 -14.25
CA GLN A 147 -6.41 1.25 -15.64
C GLN A 147 -6.98 0.26 -16.67
N SER A 148 -7.08 -1.03 -16.31
CA SER A 148 -7.70 -2.06 -17.16
C SER A 148 -9.20 -1.80 -17.37
N VAL A 149 -9.97 -1.55 -16.30
CA VAL A 149 -11.42 -1.28 -16.42
C VAL A 149 -11.72 0.02 -17.17
N ALA A 150 -10.90 1.06 -17.03
CA ALA A 150 -11.07 2.31 -17.77
C ALA A 150 -10.96 2.10 -19.29
N THR A 151 -9.99 1.31 -19.75
CA THR A 151 -9.83 1.00 -21.19
C THR A 151 -10.95 0.11 -21.75
N CYS A 152 -11.46 -0.84 -20.96
CA CYS A 152 -12.66 -1.61 -21.33
C CYS A 152 -13.90 -0.72 -21.53
N THR A 153 -14.10 0.34 -20.75
CA THR A 153 -15.26 1.24 -20.93
C THR A 153 -15.16 2.17 -22.13
N LEU A 154 -13.95 2.61 -22.51
CA LEU A 154 -13.77 3.56 -23.62
C LEU A 154 -13.92 2.92 -25.01
N ASN A 155 -13.58 1.64 -25.15
CA ASN A 155 -13.66 0.92 -26.42
C ASN A 155 -15.08 0.76 -26.99
N HIS A 156 -16.14 1.06 -26.22
CA HIS A 156 -17.52 1.06 -26.71
C HIS A 156 -17.96 2.43 -27.30
N LEU A 157 -17.20 3.52 -27.10
CA LEU A 157 -17.65 4.88 -27.46
C LEU A 157 -16.82 5.60 -28.53
N THR A 158 -15.66 5.08 -28.94
CA THR A 158 -14.87 5.67 -30.04
C THR A 158 -14.67 4.72 -31.21
N THR A 159 -15.61 4.73 -32.15
CA THR A 159 -15.41 4.16 -33.49
C THR A 159 -16.07 5.07 -34.54
N LYS A 160 -15.23 5.62 -35.43
CA LYS A 160 -15.58 6.37 -36.65
C LYS A 160 -16.36 7.69 -36.46
N ILE A 161 -15.61 8.80 -36.46
CA ILE A 161 -16.00 9.91 -37.33
C ILE A 161 -15.34 9.65 -38.69
N GLY A 162 -16.15 9.23 -39.65
CA GLY A 162 -15.78 9.05 -41.06
C GLY A 162 -17.00 9.43 -41.91
N THR A 163 -16.80 10.26 -42.93
CA THR A 163 -17.88 10.93 -43.67
C THR A 163 -18.53 10.05 -44.74
N VAL A 164 -19.74 10.46 -45.17
CA VAL A 164 -20.49 10.03 -46.39
C VAL A 164 -21.43 8.82 -46.22
N ASN A 165 -22.67 9.12 -45.80
CA ASN A 165 -23.94 8.99 -46.54
C ASN A 165 -24.33 7.73 -47.38
N ILE A 166 -25.66 7.48 -47.34
CA ILE A 166 -26.56 6.85 -48.34
C ILE A 166 -26.94 5.35 -48.19
N GLU A 167 -28.10 5.16 -47.54
CA GLU A 167 -29.32 4.40 -47.95
C GLU A 167 -29.40 2.84 -48.06
N GLU A 168 -30.67 2.41 -48.05
CA GLU A 168 -31.30 1.12 -48.41
C GLU A 168 -31.22 -0.15 -47.50
N ALA A 169 -32.36 -0.38 -46.82
CA ALA A 169 -33.25 -1.54 -47.02
C ALA A 169 -33.08 -2.89 -46.28
N GLN A 170 -34.09 -3.14 -45.42
CA GLN A 170 -34.90 -4.37 -45.29
C GLN A 170 -34.39 -5.63 -44.54
N THR A 171 -35.31 -6.17 -43.73
CA THR A 171 -35.27 -7.43 -42.99
C THR A 171 -35.73 -8.63 -43.84
N PRO A 172 -35.38 -9.87 -43.47
CA PRO A 172 -36.44 -10.73 -42.90
C PRO A 172 -36.00 -11.62 -41.71
N LYS A 173 -36.97 -12.38 -41.17
CA LYS A 173 -36.85 -13.34 -40.04
C LYS A 173 -36.50 -14.77 -40.49
N ILE A 174 -36.15 -15.63 -39.52
CA ILE A 174 -36.55 -17.06 -39.28
C ILE A 174 -35.38 -17.76 -38.54
N GLU A 175 -35.49 -18.18 -37.26
CA GLU A 175 -36.09 -19.44 -36.74
C GLU A 175 -35.24 -20.69 -37.11
N LYS A 176 -34.89 -21.67 -36.23
CA LYS A 176 -35.41 -22.12 -34.92
C LYS A 176 -34.42 -23.08 -34.17
N GLU A 177 -34.76 -23.44 -32.90
CA GLU A 177 -34.46 -24.73 -32.19
C GLU A 177 -32.95 -25.09 -31.96
N ASP A 178 -32.49 -25.87 -30.97
CA ASP A 178 -33.03 -26.45 -29.71
C ASP A 178 -31.81 -26.99 -28.87
N THR A 179 -31.86 -27.44 -27.61
CA THR A 179 -32.68 -27.24 -26.37
C THR A 179 -32.14 -28.20 -25.27
N GLN A 180 -32.50 -28.02 -23.97
CA GLN A 180 -32.10 -28.88 -22.80
C GLN A 180 -30.58 -28.82 -22.43
N GLN A 181 -30.04 -29.21 -21.26
CA GLN A 181 -30.47 -29.47 -19.85
C GLN A 181 -29.16 -29.43 -18.99
N ASP A 182 -29.08 -29.32 -17.65
CA ASP A 182 -30.07 -29.22 -16.55
C ASP A 182 -29.44 -28.53 -15.30
N PRO A 183 -30.22 -28.04 -14.33
CA PRO A 183 -29.71 -27.45 -13.08
C PRO A 183 -29.80 -28.41 -11.87
N MET A 184 -28.98 -28.22 -10.83
CA MET A 184 -29.26 -28.78 -9.51
C MET A 184 -28.64 -27.99 -8.34
N GLU A 185 -29.36 -26.98 -7.85
CA GLU A 185 -29.28 -26.65 -6.42
C GLU A 185 -29.93 -27.80 -5.63
N LYS A 186 -29.29 -28.28 -4.56
CA LYS A 186 -29.94 -28.47 -3.24
C LYS A 186 -29.00 -28.94 -2.12
N GLU A 187 -29.14 -28.25 -0.99
CA GLU A 187 -29.22 -28.78 0.38
C GLU A 187 -28.18 -29.82 0.86
N MET A 188 -27.25 -29.34 1.68
CA MET A 188 -26.94 -29.99 2.97
C MET A 188 -26.85 -28.92 4.07
N LYS A 189 -27.98 -28.62 4.74
CA LYS A 189 -27.96 -27.88 6.00
C LYS A 189 -27.58 -28.84 7.12
N GLU A 190 -26.28 -28.97 7.41
CA GLU A 190 -25.84 -29.78 8.54
C GLU A 190 -26.16 -29.09 9.87
N MET A 191 -26.86 -29.82 10.74
CA MET A 191 -27.35 -29.31 12.02
C MET A 191 -26.23 -29.29 13.06
N VAL A 192 -25.75 -28.10 13.42
CA VAL A 192 -24.82 -27.91 14.54
C VAL A 192 -25.60 -27.39 15.75
N SER A 193 -25.51 -28.12 16.86
CA SER A 193 -26.15 -27.74 18.12
C SER A 193 -25.59 -26.42 18.64
N LEU A 194 -26.44 -25.40 18.76
CA LEU A 194 -26.21 -24.31 19.71
C LEU A 194 -26.36 -24.90 21.12
N ASP A 195 -25.32 -24.81 21.93
CA ASP A 195 -25.52 -24.86 23.38
C ASP A 195 -26.34 -23.63 23.79
N SER A 196 -27.13 -23.74 24.86
CA SER A 196 -28.11 -22.71 25.24
C SER A 196 -27.49 -21.41 25.82
N SER A 197 -26.18 -21.22 25.63
CA SER A 197 -25.39 -20.09 26.14
C SER A 197 -24.91 -19.13 25.05
N GLY A 198 -25.00 -19.52 23.76
CA GLY A 198 -24.69 -18.64 22.63
C GLY A 198 -23.20 -18.45 22.31
N PHE A 199 -22.34 -19.37 22.74
CA PHE A 199 -20.93 -19.41 22.32
C PHE A 199 -20.74 -20.29 21.08
N ILE A 200 -19.57 -20.21 20.44
CA ILE A 200 -19.19 -21.10 19.32
C ILE A 200 -17.76 -21.59 19.53
N PRO A 201 -17.52 -22.93 19.44
CA PRO A 201 -16.18 -23.49 19.56
C PRO A 201 -15.16 -22.90 18.57
N TYR A 202 -13.94 -22.65 19.04
CA TYR A 202 -12.84 -22.06 18.27
C TYR A 202 -12.62 -22.69 16.89
N GLU A 203 -12.60 -24.02 16.78
CA GLU A 203 -12.38 -24.71 15.49
C GLU A 203 -13.54 -24.50 14.50
N ARG A 204 -14.76 -24.20 14.97
CA ARG A 204 -15.87 -23.73 14.11
C ARG A 204 -15.67 -22.27 13.73
N LEU A 205 -15.33 -21.37 14.65
CA LEU A 205 -15.08 -19.95 14.34
C LEU A 205 -13.91 -19.74 13.36
N LYS A 206 -12.91 -20.62 13.38
CA LYS A 206 -11.76 -20.64 12.46
C LYS A 206 -12.10 -21.18 11.06
N THR A 207 -13.18 -21.95 10.91
CA THR A 207 -13.63 -22.53 9.63
C THR A 207 -14.83 -21.80 9.01
N LEU A 208 -15.55 -20.98 9.79
CA LEU A 208 -16.68 -20.18 9.34
C LEU A 208 -16.22 -18.84 8.72
N SER A 209 -16.38 -18.68 7.40
CA SER A 209 -16.23 -17.39 6.73
C SER A 209 -17.29 -16.38 7.19
N ASP A 210 -18.55 -16.78 7.20
CA ASP A 210 -19.72 -15.91 7.43
C ASP A 210 -20.22 -15.94 8.89
N THR A 211 -19.38 -15.50 9.81
CA THR A 211 -19.77 -15.28 11.23
C THR A 211 -20.98 -14.33 11.39
N SER A 212 -21.21 -13.43 10.41
CA SER A 212 -22.37 -12.55 10.36
C SER A 212 -23.71 -13.29 10.25
N SER A 213 -23.72 -14.51 9.66
CA SER A 213 -24.94 -15.32 9.54
C SER A 213 -25.46 -15.86 10.87
N ILE A 214 -24.62 -15.83 11.91
CA ILE A 214 -24.90 -16.31 13.27
C ILE A 214 -25.05 -15.11 14.25
N GLY A 215 -25.08 -13.88 13.75
CA GLY A 215 -25.24 -12.66 14.55
C GLY A 215 -23.98 -12.23 15.32
N ILE A 216 -22.81 -12.76 14.98
CA ILE A 216 -21.53 -12.41 15.62
C ILE A 216 -20.83 -11.31 14.84
N ASP A 217 -20.47 -10.22 15.53
CA ASP A 217 -19.65 -9.13 14.99
C ASP A 217 -18.33 -9.69 14.41
N PRO A 218 -18.07 -9.57 13.09
CA PRO A 218 -16.83 -10.08 12.50
C PRO A 218 -15.58 -9.34 13.01
N THR A 219 -15.75 -8.15 13.62
CA THR A 219 -14.68 -7.39 14.27
C THR A 219 -14.38 -7.85 15.71
N LYS A 220 -15.25 -8.67 16.32
CA LYS A 220 -15.20 -9.11 17.72
C LYS A 220 -15.37 -10.64 17.89
N LYS A 221 -14.97 -11.43 16.88
CA LYS A 221 -15.06 -12.90 16.88
C LYS A 221 -14.51 -13.55 18.15
N GLU A 222 -13.53 -12.93 18.81
CA GLU A 222 -12.92 -13.39 20.06
C GLU A 222 -13.88 -13.39 21.27
N LEU A 223 -14.98 -12.63 21.22
CA LEU A 223 -15.99 -12.62 22.29
C LEU A 223 -16.96 -13.80 22.20
N ALA A 224 -17.03 -14.49 21.05
CA ALA A 224 -17.89 -15.65 20.83
C ALA A 224 -17.29 -16.98 21.33
N LEU A 225 -16.01 -17.01 21.71
CA LEU A 225 -15.40 -18.14 22.42
C LEU A 225 -15.87 -18.14 23.89
N THR A 226 -15.94 -19.32 24.50
CA THR A 226 -16.02 -19.44 25.97
C THR A 226 -14.74 -18.91 26.64
N ASP A 227 -14.78 -18.63 27.94
CA ASP A 227 -13.60 -18.17 28.67
C ASP A 227 -12.49 -19.23 28.69
N GLU A 228 -12.86 -20.51 28.78
CA GLU A 228 -11.93 -21.65 28.76
C GLU A 228 -11.22 -21.83 27.41
N GLU A 229 -11.95 -21.69 26.29
CA GLU A 229 -11.32 -21.73 24.96
C GLU A 229 -10.48 -20.49 24.70
N PHE A 230 -10.92 -19.32 25.19
CA PHE A 230 -10.17 -18.07 25.07
C PHE A 230 -8.79 -18.18 25.76
N ASP A 231 -8.74 -18.73 26.97
CA ASP A 231 -7.49 -18.99 27.69
C ASP A 231 -6.61 -20.04 26.98
N GLN A 232 -7.20 -21.05 26.34
CA GLN A 232 -6.43 -22.02 25.55
C GLN A 232 -5.79 -21.40 24.29
N VAL A 233 -6.55 -20.57 23.56
CA VAL A 233 -6.12 -19.95 22.29
C VAL A 233 -5.16 -18.79 22.54
N PHE A 234 -5.53 -17.84 23.41
CA PHE A 234 -4.77 -16.61 23.63
C PHE A 234 -3.78 -16.68 24.80
N LYS A 235 -3.88 -17.70 25.66
CA LYS A 235 -2.99 -17.92 26.84
C LYS A 235 -3.00 -16.74 27.82
N MET A 236 -4.12 -16.04 27.89
CA MET A 236 -4.41 -14.93 28.79
C MET A 236 -5.91 -14.67 28.87
N THR A 237 -6.39 -14.19 30.01
CA THR A 237 -7.82 -13.92 30.23
C THR A 237 -8.37 -12.83 29.31
N LYS A 238 -9.69 -12.85 29.09
CA LYS A 238 -10.42 -11.83 28.32
C LYS A 238 -10.15 -10.41 28.83
N GLU A 239 -10.09 -10.19 30.14
CA GLU A 239 -9.75 -8.90 30.74
C GLU A 239 -8.32 -8.45 30.36
N SER A 240 -7.34 -9.35 30.48
CA SER A 240 -5.95 -9.10 30.08
C SER A 240 -5.87 -8.73 28.60
N PHE A 241 -6.56 -9.48 27.73
CA PHE A 241 -6.63 -9.15 26.30
C PHE A 241 -7.30 -7.80 26.04
N LEU A 242 -8.40 -7.47 26.72
CA LEU A 242 -9.10 -6.19 26.59
C LEU A 242 -8.24 -5.00 27.04
N SER A 243 -7.29 -5.18 27.97
CA SER A 243 -6.31 -4.14 28.35
C SER A 243 -5.28 -3.82 27.25
N LEU A 244 -5.08 -4.70 26.26
CA LEU A 244 -4.02 -4.54 25.27
C LEU A 244 -4.32 -3.45 24.23
N PRO A 245 -3.28 -2.75 23.71
CA PRO A 245 -3.44 -1.81 22.61
C PRO A 245 -3.86 -2.53 21.33
N THR A 246 -4.63 -1.84 20.47
CA THR A 246 -5.31 -2.41 19.28
C THR A 246 -4.37 -3.16 18.34
N TRP A 247 -3.14 -2.67 18.12
CA TRP A 247 -2.15 -3.35 17.28
C TRP A 247 -1.78 -4.75 17.81
N LYS A 248 -1.70 -4.91 19.14
CA LYS A 248 -1.35 -6.18 19.78
C LYS A 248 -2.53 -7.15 19.78
N LYS A 249 -3.75 -6.64 19.98
CA LYS A 249 -5.00 -7.41 19.78
C LYS A 249 -5.08 -7.94 18.34
N ASN A 250 -4.94 -7.07 17.34
CA ASN A 250 -5.04 -7.44 15.93
C ASN A 250 -3.97 -8.46 15.50
N ARG A 251 -2.76 -8.36 16.05
CA ARG A 251 -1.72 -9.40 15.87
C ARG A 251 -2.18 -10.74 16.45
N LEU A 252 -2.62 -10.78 17.71
CA LEU A 252 -3.09 -12.01 18.36
C LEU A 252 -4.30 -12.63 17.62
N LYS A 253 -5.23 -11.82 17.11
CA LYS A 253 -6.34 -12.32 16.25
C LYS A 253 -5.81 -12.99 14.98
N LYS A 254 -4.80 -12.41 14.31
CA LYS A 254 -4.17 -13.01 13.13
C LYS A 254 -3.39 -14.29 13.47
N ASP A 255 -2.65 -14.28 14.58
CA ASP A 255 -1.93 -15.47 15.08
C ASP A 255 -2.91 -16.62 15.42
N ALA A 256 -4.14 -16.29 15.87
CA ALA A 256 -5.26 -17.22 16.10
C ALA A 256 -6.17 -17.45 14.88
N MET A 257 -5.80 -16.96 13.69
CA MET A 257 -6.57 -17.07 12.44
C MET A 257 -8.03 -16.56 12.52
N LEU A 258 -8.28 -15.60 13.43
CA LEU A 258 -9.60 -15.10 13.85
C LEU A 258 -9.82 -13.61 13.49
N PHE A 259 -9.20 -13.16 12.39
CA PHE A 259 -9.29 -11.80 11.85
C PHE A 259 -10.43 -11.65 10.82
#